data_AF-A0AAW0SK98-F1
#
_entry.id   AF-A0AAW0SK98-F1
#
_cell.length_a   1.000
_cell.length_b   1.000
_cell.length_c   1.000
_cell.angle_alpha   90.00
_cell.angle_beta   90.00
_cell.angle_gamma   90.00
#
_symmetry.space_group_name_H-M   'P 1'
#
loop_
_entity.id
_entity.type
_entity.pdbx_description
1 polymer ?
#
loop_
_entity_poly.entity_id
_entity_poly.type
_entity_poly.pdbx_seq_one_letter_code
_entity_poly.pdbx_strand_id
1 'polypeptide(L)'
;MEVKLTSRNHTHALYPVLEEVNENGRQLRFQGLYTYRRRFSMQPFTSFLDLAGDPKLAADLEHFCRDIEAVEYYVSLVTARPGPSVTLPSTVSLGGPWSVKGLVAAHLQP
;
A
#
# COMPACT_ATOMS: atom_id res chain seq x y z
N MET A 1 -27.19 0.96 5.47
CA MET A 1 -26.10 0.53 6.37
C MET A 1 -24.81 0.86 5.64
N GLU A 2 -24.12 1.92 6.07
CA GLU A 2 -22.91 2.39 5.40
C GLU A 2 -21.72 1.52 5.86
N VAL A 3 -21.20 0.69 4.95
CA VAL A 3 -20.03 -0.15 5.26
C VAL A 3 -18.80 0.75 5.25
N LYS A 4 -18.34 1.16 6.44
CA LYS A 4 -17.10 1.91 6.58
C LYS A 4 -15.91 0.96 6.41
N LEU A 5 -15.25 1.05 5.26
CA LEU A 5 -14.01 0.31 5.01
C LEU A 5 -12.92 0.79 5.99
N THR A 6 -12.23 -0.14 6.64
CA THR A 6 -11.10 0.12 7.53
C THR A 6 -9.80 -0.47 6.96
N SER A 7 -8.67 -0.33 7.65
CA SER A 7 -7.41 -1.02 7.32
C SER A 7 -7.46 -2.53 7.65
N ARG A 8 -8.54 -3.03 8.27
CA ARG A 8 -8.70 -4.41 8.73
C ARG A 8 -9.86 -5.13 8.02
N ASN A 9 -9.81 -5.15 6.68
CA ASN A 9 -10.91 -5.69 5.86
C ASN A 9 -10.59 -7.04 5.19
N HIS A 10 -9.38 -7.58 5.33
CA HIS A 10 -9.06 -8.89 4.77
C HIS A 10 -9.68 -10.01 5.60
N THR A 11 -10.38 -10.95 4.95
CA THR A 11 -10.89 -12.14 5.65
C THR A 11 -9.74 -13.06 6.08
N HIS A 12 -9.91 -13.74 7.20
CA HIS A 12 -8.89 -14.63 7.76
C HIS A 12 -8.50 -15.76 6.78
N ALA A 13 -9.43 -16.18 5.93
CA ALA A 13 -9.17 -17.18 4.89
C ALA A 13 -8.10 -16.75 3.88
N LEU A 14 -7.83 -15.44 3.73
CA LEU A 14 -6.83 -14.90 2.82
C LEU A 14 -5.49 -14.61 3.48
N TYR A 15 -5.34 -14.77 4.80
CA TYR A 15 -4.08 -14.46 5.49
C TYR A 15 -2.86 -15.20 4.92
N PRO A 16 -2.95 -16.50 4.53
CA PRO A 16 -1.81 -17.17 3.90
C PRO A 16 -1.36 -16.48 2.60
N VAL A 17 -2.30 -15.94 1.82
CA VAL A 17 -1.98 -15.21 0.58
C VAL A 17 -1.30 -13.88 0.89
N LEU A 18 -1.72 -13.16 1.93
CA LEU A 18 -1.10 -11.89 2.32
C LEU A 18 0.32 -12.11 2.87
N GLU A 19 0.55 -13.20 3.59
CA GLU A 19 1.87 -13.62 4.04
C GLU A 19 2.78 -13.91 2.84
N GLU A 20 2.30 -14.72 1.89
CA GLU A 20 3.03 -15.05 0.66
C GLU A 20 3.36 -13.79 -0.18
N VAL A 21 2.46 -12.82 -0.27
CA VAL A 21 2.72 -11.54 -0.96
C VAL A 21 3.89 -10.78 -0.32
N ASN A 22 3.99 -10.77 1.01
CA ASN A 22 5.10 -10.12 1.70
C ASN A 22 6.41 -10.91 1.50
N GLU A 23 6.37 -12.24 1.62
CA GLU A 23 7.53 -13.09 1.35
C GLU A 23 8.08 -12.91 -0.07
N ASN A 24 7.18 -12.91 -1.06
CA ASN A 24 7.53 -12.64 -2.46
C ASN A 24 8.10 -11.23 -2.63
N GLY A 25 7.53 -10.22 -1.96
CA GLY A 25 8.07 -8.87 -1.94
C GLY A 25 9.51 -8.81 -1.43
N ARG A 26 9.84 -9.58 -0.39
CA ARG A 26 11.21 -9.69 0.16
C ARG A 26 12.15 -10.42 -0.80
N GLN A 27 11.71 -11.51 -1.44
CA GLN A 27 12.50 -12.23 -2.45
C GLN A 27 12.84 -11.35 -3.66
N LEU A 28 11.86 -10.56 -4.12
CA LEU A 28 12.02 -9.59 -5.20
C LEU A 28 12.76 -8.31 -4.77
N ARG A 29 13.06 -8.18 -3.47
CA ARG A 29 13.74 -7.02 -2.86
C ARG A 29 13.00 -5.71 -3.13
N PHE A 30 11.68 -5.73 -3.02
CA PHE A 30 10.88 -4.51 -3.12
C PHE A 30 11.30 -3.51 -2.06
N GLN A 31 11.39 -2.25 -2.48
CA GLN A 31 11.57 -1.14 -1.55
C GLN A 31 10.24 -0.83 -0.85
N GLY A 32 10.29 -0.18 0.32
CA GLY A 32 9.08 0.29 0.99
C GLY A 32 8.29 1.29 0.14
N LEU A 33 7.00 1.44 0.41
CA LEU A 33 6.14 2.39 -0.32
C LEU A 33 6.64 3.83 -0.24
N TYR A 34 7.36 4.18 0.82
CA TYR A 34 8.07 5.44 0.97
C TYR A 34 8.91 5.80 -0.27
N THR A 35 9.74 4.87 -0.75
CA THR A 35 10.62 5.13 -1.90
C THR A 35 9.84 5.21 -3.20
N TYR A 36 8.78 4.41 -3.35
CA TYR A 36 7.88 4.50 -4.49
C TYR A 36 7.11 5.81 -4.52
N ARG A 37 6.68 6.34 -3.36
CA ARG A 37 6.03 7.65 -3.29
C ARG A 37 6.95 8.75 -3.81
N ARG A 38 8.23 8.76 -3.41
CA ARG A 38 9.23 9.68 -3.98
C ARG A 38 9.35 9.54 -5.50
N ARG A 39 9.44 8.31 -6.00
CA ARG A 39 9.57 8.02 -7.44
C ARG A 39 8.37 8.51 -8.25
N PHE A 40 7.17 8.47 -7.69
CA PHE A 40 5.92 8.92 -8.33
C PHE A 40 5.54 10.35 -7.92
N SER A 41 6.50 11.15 -7.45
CA SER A 41 6.31 12.57 -7.08
C SER A 41 5.21 12.80 -6.03
N MET A 42 5.00 11.81 -5.15
CA MET A 42 4.10 11.91 -4.01
C MET A 42 4.86 12.32 -2.75
N GLN A 43 4.19 13.02 -1.84
CA GLN A 43 4.76 13.34 -0.54
C GLN A 43 5.00 12.05 0.28
N PRO A 44 6.24 11.77 0.73
CA PRO A 44 6.51 10.60 1.55
C PRO A 44 5.81 10.71 2.91
N PHE A 45 5.54 9.57 3.55
CA PHE A 45 5.01 9.58 4.91
C PHE A 45 6.08 10.05 5.88
N THR A 46 5.67 10.89 6.83
CA THR A 46 6.57 11.49 7.83
C THR A 46 6.56 10.76 9.17
N SER A 47 5.54 9.93 9.41
CA SER A 47 5.36 9.15 10.63
C SER A 47 4.43 7.96 10.39
N PHE A 48 4.41 7.00 11.33
CA PHE A 48 3.45 5.89 11.30
C PHE A 48 2.00 6.36 11.40
N LEU A 49 1.74 7.45 12.14
CA LEU A 49 0.41 8.03 12.24
C LEU A 49 -0.03 8.71 10.94
N ASP A 50 0.88 9.37 10.24
CA ASP A 50 0.62 9.96 8.92
C ASP A 50 0.28 8.88 7.87
N LEU A 51 0.97 7.73 7.94
CA LEU A 51 0.66 6.53 7.15
C LEU A 51 -0.71 5.96 7.51
N ALA A 52 -0.94 5.59 8.76
CA ALA A 52 -2.08 4.78 9.17
C ALA A 52 -3.39 5.58 9.37
N GLY A 53 -3.29 6.82 9.84
CA GLY A 53 -4.44 7.62 10.28
C GLY A 53 -5.16 7.09 11.52
N ASP A 54 -4.68 5.99 12.12
CA ASP A 54 -5.19 5.36 13.35
C ASP A 54 -4.02 5.19 14.34
N PRO A 55 -4.09 5.79 15.55
CA PRO A 55 -3.03 5.68 16.55
C PRO A 55 -2.70 4.25 16.96
N LYS A 56 -3.69 3.36 17.02
CA LYS A 56 -3.45 1.97 17.43
C LYS A 56 -2.66 1.22 16.36
N LEU A 57 -3.09 1.29 15.10
CA LEU A 57 -2.35 0.71 13.98
C LEU A 57 -0.97 1.34 13.80
N ALA A 58 -0.84 2.65 14.02
CA ALA A 58 0.45 3.33 13.96
C ALA A 58 1.43 2.77 14.99
N ALA A 59 0.98 2.55 16.23
CA ALA A 59 1.80 1.96 17.28
C ALA A 59 2.18 0.50 16.97
N ASP A 60 1.26 -0.30 16.43
CA ASP A 60 1.54 -1.67 15.98
C ASP A 60 2.64 -1.66 14.89
N LEU A 61 2.51 -0.78 13.88
CA LEU A 61 3.50 -0.64 12.81
C LEU A 61 4.87 -0.17 13.33
N GLU A 62 4.88 0.80 14.23
CA GLU A 62 6.11 1.30 14.85
C GLU A 62 6.82 0.20 15.65
N HIS A 63 6.07 -0.61 16.39
CA HIS A 63 6.63 -1.73 17.14
C HIS A 63 7.33 -2.76 16.24
N PHE A 64 6.71 -3.13 15.12
CA PHE A 64 7.25 -4.15 14.21
C PHE A 64 8.33 -3.62 13.27
N CYS A 65 8.11 -2.45 12.66
CA CYS A 65 8.99 -1.92 11.62
C CYS A 65 10.10 -1.03 12.16
N ARG A 66 9.90 -0.37 13.32
CA ARG A 66 10.80 0.60 14.00
C ARG A 66 11.08 1.88 13.23
N ASP A 67 11.28 1.79 11.92
CA ASP A 67 11.52 2.88 11.00
C ASP A 67 10.38 2.96 9.97
N ILE A 68 9.89 4.17 9.71
CA ILE A 68 8.83 4.44 8.74
C ILE A 68 9.30 4.10 7.31
N GLU A 69 10.59 4.23 7.02
CA GLU A 69 11.16 3.90 5.71
C GLU A 69 11.29 2.38 5.50
N ALA A 70 11.27 1.60 6.60
CA ALA A 70 11.38 0.14 6.58
C ALA A 70 10.04 -0.58 6.39
N VAL A 71 8.91 0.14 6.35
CA VAL A 71 7.59 -0.49 6.15
C VAL A 71 7.50 -1.08 4.74
N GLU A 72 7.22 -2.38 4.67
CA GLU A 72 7.14 -3.14 3.41
C GLU A 72 6.06 -2.58 2.47
N TYR A 73 6.29 -2.73 1.16
CA TYR A 73 5.45 -2.14 0.12
C TYR A 73 3.96 -2.49 0.28
N TYR A 74 3.64 -3.78 0.44
CA TYR A 74 2.25 -4.21 0.49
C TYR A 74 1.60 -3.86 1.84
N VAL A 75 2.34 -3.99 2.94
CA VAL A 75 1.89 -3.57 4.29
C VAL A 75 1.49 -2.10 4.30
N SER A 76 2.37 -1.22 3.82
CA SER A 76 2.10 0.21 3.73
C SER A 76 0.99 0.54 2.74
N LEU A 77 0.77 -0.27 1.70
CA LEU A 77 -0.35 -0.09 0.78
C LEU A 77 -1.69 -0.32 1.46
N VAL A 78 -1.85 -1.43 2.21
CA VAL A 78 -3.14 -1.82 2.81
C VAL A 78 -3.44 -1.12 4.15
N THR A 79 -2.39 -0.65 4.84
CA THR A 79 -2.52 0.09 6.10
C THR A 79 -2.64 1.60 5.91
N ALA A 80 -2.52 2.11 4.67
CA ALA A 80 -2.60 3.54 4.40
C ALA A 80 -3.96 4.12 4.81
N ARG A 81 -3.94 5.36 5.32
CA ARG A 81 -5.14 6.08 5.72
C ARG A 81 -6.16 6.13 4.58
N PRO A 82 -7.45 5.93 4.87
CA PRO A 82 -8.49 5.99 3.86
C PRO A 82 -8.62 7.40 3.28
N GLY A 83 -8.96 7.48 1.99
CA GLY A 83 -9.27 8.71 1.29
C GLY A 83 -10.77 8.82 0.98
N PRO A 84 -11.18 9.79 0.14
CA PRO A 84 -12.57 9.90 -0.32
C PRO A 84 -13.00 8.76 -1.27
N SER A 85 -12.09 7.87 -1.66
CA SER A 85 -12.33 6.73 -2.55
C SER A 85 -12.12 5.41 -1.80
N VAL A 86 -12.83 4.37 -2.24
CA VAL A 86 -12.60 2.97 -1.83
C VAL A 86 -11.16 2.55 -2.11
N THR A 87 -10.58 3.03 -3.21
CA THR A 87 -9.20 2.76 -3.57
C THR A 87 -8.28 3.78 -2.89
N LEU A 88 -7.26 3.27 -2.19
CA LEU A 88 -6.32 4.10 -1.44
C LEU A 88 -5.52 5.03 -2.38
N PRO A 89 -5.17 6.27 -1.96
CA PRO A 89 -4.52 7.25 -2.83
C PRO A 89 -3.21 6.74 -3.47
N SER A 90 -2.37 6.05 -2.70
CA SER A 90 -1.14 5.42 -3.22
C SER A 90 -1.42 4.40 -4.32
N THR A 91 -2.48 3.60 -4.16
CA THR A 91 -2.87 2.58 -5.15
C THR A 91 -3.33 3.24 -6.45
N VAL A 92 -4.06 4.36 -6.39
CA VAL A 92 -4.47 5.10 -7.59
C VAL A 92 -3.26 5.69 -8.31
N SER A 93 -2.39 6.40 -7.59
CA SER A 93 -1.22 7.06 -8.19
C SER A 93 -0.19 6.10 -8.75
N LEU A 94 0.03 4.96 -8.08
CA LEU A 94 0.96 3.93 -8.53
C LEU A 94 0.35 3.04 -9.61
N GLY A 95 -0.89 2.60 -9.43
CA GLY A 95 -1.56 1.65 -10.32
C GLY A 95 -2.06 2.28 -11.61
N GLY A 96 -2.48 3.54 -11.59
CA GLY A 96 -3.04 4.26 -12.74
C GLY A 96 -2.12 4.24 -13.97
N PRO A 97 -0.84 4.65 -13.85
CA PRO A 97 0.12 4.60 -14.95
C PRO A 97 0.28 3.21 -15.56
N TRP A 98 0.35 2.14 -14.74
CA TRP A 98 0.48 0.76 -15.23
C TRP A 98 -0.79 0.28 -15.93
N SER A 99 -1.97 0.58 -15.37
CA SER A 99 -3.26 0.19 -15.92
C SER A 99 -3.52 0.85 -17.28
N VAL A 100 -3.38 2.18 -17.37
CA VAL A 100 -3.59 2.93 -18.61
C VAL A 100 -2.56 2.54 -19.67
N LYS A 101 -1.28 2.42 -19.30
CA LYS A 101 -0.23 1.97 -20.22
C LYS A 101 -0.55 0.59 -20.80
N GLY A 102 -0.98 -0.36 -19.96
CA GLY A 102 -1.37 -1.70 -20.40
C GLY A 102 -2.52 -1.68 -21.40
N LEU A 103 -3.58 -0.93 -21.08
CA LEU A 103 -4.76 -0.82 -21.95
C LEU A 103 -4.45 -0.18 -23.30
N VAL A 104 -3.72 0.94 -23.31
CA VAL A 104 -3.36 1.64 -24.56
C VAL A 104 -2.40 0.82 -25.40
N ALA A 105 -1.40 0.19 -24.78
CA ALA A 105 -0.43 -0.63 -25.49
C ALA A 105 -1.08 -1.87 -26.13
N ALA A 106 -2.07 -2.48 -25.46
CA ALA A 106 -2.79 -3.64 -26.00
C ALA A 106 -3.52 -3.33 -27.32
N HIS A 107 -4.00 -2.09 -27.50
CA HIS A 107 -4.65 -1.66 -28.74
C HIS A 107 -3.68 -1.31 -29.87
N LEU A 108 -2.38 -1.16 -29.57
CA LEU A 108 -1.34 -0.74 -30.52
C LEU A 108 -0.42 -1.89 -30.96
N GLN A 109 -0.63 -3.11 -30.47
CA GLN A 109 0.08 -4.30 -30.98
C GLN A 109 -0.57 -4.76 -32.30
N PRO A 110 0.22 -5.01 -33.36
CA PRO A 110 -0.28 -5.46 -34.66
C PRO A 110 -0.89 -6.87 -34.60
#